data_AF-A0A6M8U9U4-F1
#
_entry.id   AF-A0A6M8U9U4-F1
#
_cell.length_a   1.000
_cell.length_b   1.000
_cell.length_c   1.000
_cell.angle_alpha   90.00
_cell.angle_beta   90.00
_cell.angle_gamma   90.00
#
_symmetry.space_group_name_H-M   'P 1'
#
loop_
_entity.id
_entity.type
_entity.pdbx_description
1 polymer ?
#
loop_
_entity_poly.entity_id
_entity_poly.type
_entity_poly.pdbx_seq_one_letter_code
_entity_poly.pdbx_strand_id
1 'polypeptide(L)'
;MRQFIFTLSLLFPLATPAATGAWQASGRGVALSHRGVAASSAPLRAAETINGHITLVYWRYTISEPIPAGLQVQLCAGSRCTAIEGGSGATRGLANVSASEALRFIYTVPGQGGLFPPLRVGRNEVMVNYQ
;
A
#
# COMPACT_ATOMS: atom_id res chain seq x y z
N MET A 1 26.47 -54.49 36.51
CA MET A 1 25.61 -53.35 36.88
C MET A 1 25.68 -52.35 35.75
N ARG A 2 24.61 -52.16 34.98
CA ARG A 2 24.59 -51.36 33.74
C ARG A 2 23.63 -50.20 33.94
N GLN A 3 24.14 -49.01 34.23
CA GLN A 3 23.33 -47.82 34.45
C GLN A 3 22.93 -47.22 33.10
N PHE A 4 21.62 -47.22 32.82
CA PHE A 4 21.01 -46.49 31.72
C PHE A 4 20.63 -45.09 32.24
N ILE A 5 21.38 -44.06 31.85
CA ILE A 5 21.00 -42.66 32.08
C ILE A 5 20.19 -42.21 30.87
N PHE A 6 18.86 -42.13 31.05
CA PHE A 6 17.93 -41.55 30.08
C PHE A 6 18.15 -40.03 30.03
N THR A 7 18.69 -39.55 28.91
CA THR A 7 18.84 -38.12 28.64
C THR A 7 17.53 -37.59 28.06
N LEU A 8 16.75 -36.84 28.86
CA LEU A 8 15.53 -36.17 28.40
C LEU A 8 15.91 -34.86 27.71
N SER A 9 16.01 -34.88 26.38
CA SER A 9 16.26 -33.69 25.56
C SER A 9 15.00 -32.82 25.49
N LEU A 10 15.02 -31.66 26.14
CA LEU A 10 14.02 -30.60 25.99
C LEU A 10 14.05 -30.07 24.54
N LEU A 11 13.08 -30.47 23.72
CA LEU A 11 12.82 -29.84 22.41
C LEU A 11 12.09 -28.52 22.66
N PHE A 12 12.84 -27.43 22.79
CA PHE A 12 12.28 -26.08 22.81
C PHE A 12 11.91 -25.69 21.36
N PRO A 13 10.63 -25.47 21.02
CA PRO A 13 10.27 -25.05 19.68
C PRO A 13 10.83 -23.64 19.44
N LEU A 14 11.76 -23.53 18.50
CA LEU A 14 12.23 -22.24 17.97
C LEU A 14 11.06 -21.63 17.17
N ALA A 15 10.24 -20.81 17.83
CA ALA A 15 9.33 -19.93 17.12
C ALA A 15 10.18 -18.85 16.45
N THR A 16 10.31 -18.91 15.12
CA THR A 16 10.92 -17.81 14.35
C THR A 16 9.99 -16.61 14.44
N PRO A 17 10.41 -15.46 15.00
CA PRO A 17 9.57 -14.27 15.01
C PRO A 17 9.27 -13.85 13.56
N ALA A 18 7.99 -13.61 13.28
CA ALA A 18 7.58 -12.94 12.06
C ALA A 18 8.24 -11.54 12.06
N ALA A 19 8.87 -11.16 10.94
CA ALA A 19 9.65 -9.94 10.88
C ALA A 19 8.72 -8.72 10.81
N THR A 20 8.38 -8.15 11.96
CA THR A 20 7.59 -6.91 12.01
C THR A 20 8.44 -5.71 11.62
N GLY A 21 7.93 -4.89 10.71
CA GLY A 21 8.62 -3.68 10.28
C GLY A 21 7.70 -2.68 9.60
N ALA A 22 8.29 -1.58 9.13
CA ALA A 22 7.61 -0.60 8.32
C ALA A 22 8.54 -0.07 7.22
N TRP A 23 7.97 0.20 6.05
CA TRP A 23 8.65 0.93 4.99
C TRP A 23 7.80 2.08 4.52
N GLN A 24 8.44 3.10 3.95
CA GLN A 24 7.74 4.26 3.40
C GLN A 24 8.29 4.62 2.04
N ALA A 25 7.43 5.14 1.17
CA ALA A 25 7.82 5.58 -0.15
C ALA A 25 6.91 6.72 -0.61
N SER A 26 7.43 7.52 -1.53
CA SER A 26 6.72 8.65 -2.09
C SER A 26 7.06 8.86 -3.56
N GLY A 27 6.14 9.47 -4.30
CA GLY A 27 6.29 9.71 -5.72
C GLY A 27 5.45 10.88 -6.19
N ARG A 28 5.72 11.33 -7.42
CA ARG A 28 4.89 12.34 -8.08
C ARG A 28 3.49 11.79 -8.34
N GLY A 29 2.51 12.68 -8.29
CA GLY A 29 1.15 12.36 -8.69
C GLY A 29 0.95 12.30 -10.20
N VAL A 30 -0.31 12.22 -10.60
CA VAL A 30 -0.76 12.16 -12.00
C VAL A 30 -1.51 13.42 -12.40
N ALA A 31 -1.70 13.61 -13.69
CA ALA A 31 -2.63 14.58 -14.25
C ALA A 31 -3.72 13.86 -15.03
N LEU A 32 -4.96 14.32 -14.89
CA LEU A 32 -6.12 13.79 -15.61
C LEU A 32 -6.85 14.95 -16.29
N SER A 33 -7.03 14.84 -17.59
CA SER A 33 -7.71 15.86 -18.41
C SER A 33 -9.00 15.34 -19.07
N HIS A 34 -9.36 14.07 -18.85
CA HIS A 34 -10.58 13.47 -19.36
C HIS A 34 -11.25 12.66 -18.25
N ARG A 35 -12.59 12.67 -18.25
CA ARG A 35 -13.41 11.80 -17.41
C ARG A 35 -13.45 10.39 -18.00
N GLY A 36 -13.76 9.40 -17.17
CA GLY A 36 -13.87 8.00 -17.57
C GLY A 36 -12.53 7.30 -17.83
N VAL A 37 -11.40 7.98 -17.57
CA VAL A 37 -10.05 7.42 -17.68
C VAL A 37 -9.46 7.26 -16.29
N ALA A 38 -8.85 6.10 -16.03
CA ALA A 38 -8.06 5.85 -14.84
C ALA A 38 -6.60 6.23 -15.08
N ALA A 39 -6.01 7.01 -14.17
CA ALA A 39 -4.59 7.33 -14.17
C ALA A 39 -3.89 6.68 -12.98
N SER A 40 -2.83 5.93 -13.26
CA SER A 40 -2.01 5.26 -12.25
C SER A 40 -0.76 6.08 -11.92
N SER A 41 -0.45 6.20 -10.64
CA SER A 41 0.85 6.72 -10.20
C SER A 41 1.99 5.77 -10.60
N ALA A 42 3.22 6.28 -10.51
CA ALA A 42 4.40 5.43 -10.45
C ALA A 42 4.31 4.45 -9.25
N PRO A 43 4.93 3.26 -9.35
CA PRO A 43 4.94 2.31 -8.24
C PRO A 43 5.74 2.84 -7.05
N LEU A 44 5.17 2.72 -5.85
CA LEU A 44 5.82 2.95 -4.57
C LEU A 44 6.24 1.60 -3.98
N ARG A 45 7.52 1.43 -3.67
CA ARG A 45 8.11 0.18 -3.18
C ARG A 45 9.07 0.45 -2.03
N ALA A 46 9.30 -0.54 -1.20
CA ALA A 46 10.40 -0.50 -0.24
C ALA A 46 11.75 -0.41 -0.95
N ALA A 47 12.70 0.28 -0.32
CA ALA A 47 14.08 0.39 -0.82
C ALA A 47 14.88 -0.91 -0.59
N GLU A 48 14.49 -1.67 0.43
CA GLU A 48 15.15 -2.90 0.85
C GLU A 48 14.33 -4.13 0.46
N THR A 49 14.98 -5.28 0.45
CA THR A 49 14.28 -6.56 0.30
C THR A 49 13.59 -6.90 1.61
N ILE A 50 12.27 -6.99 1.57
CA ILE A 50 11.41 -7.26 2.72
C ILE A 50 10.60 -8.52 2.48
N ASN A 51 10.54 -9.35 3.51
CA ASN A 51 9.67 -10.51 3.59
C ASN A 51 8.61 -10.26 4.65
N GLY A 52 7.40 -10.77 4.42
CA GLY A 52 6.26 -10.57 5.30
C GLY A 52 5.04 -10.09 4.53
N HIS A 53 3.97 -9.85 5.27
CA HIS A 53 2.70 -9.41 4.73
C HIS A 53 2.30 -8.07 5.29
N ILE A 54 1.67 -7.24 4.45
CA ILE A 54 1.09 -5.96 4.85
C ILE A 54 0.08 -6.19 5.98
N THR A 55 0.15 -5.36 7.02
CA THR A 55 -0.81 -5.32 8.13
C THR A 55 -1.65 -4.04 8.09
N LEU A 56 -1.03 -2.91 7.81
CA LEU A 56 -1.67 -1.60 7.77
C LEU A 56 -0.93 -0.68 6.80
N VAL A 57 -1.67 0.09 6.02
CA VAL A 57 -1.09 1.10 5.13
C VAL A 57 -1.63 2.46 5.51
N TYR A 58 -0.74 3.35 5.93
CA TYR A 58 -0.99 4.79 6.00
C TYR A 58 -0.70 5.39 4.64
N TRP A 59 -1.53 6.33 4.20
CA TRP A 59 -1.42 6.92 2.89
C TRP A 59 -1.75 8.41 2.94
N ARG A 60 -1.15 9.16 2.02
CA ARG A 60 -1.43 10.59 1.80
C ARG A 60 -1.25 10.93 0.33
N TYR A 61 -2.09 11.82 -0.18
CA TYR A 61 -1.89 12.45 -1.48
C TYR A 61 -2.26 13.94 -1.43
N THR A 62 -1.65 14.75 -2.29
CA THR A 62 -1.97 16.17 -2.42
C THR A 62 -2.56 16.47 -3.78
N ILE A 63 -3.68 17.19 -3.82
CA ILE A 63 -4.37 17.59 -5.04
C ILE A 63 -4.38 19.11 -5.12
N SER A 64 -4.10 19.67 -6.29
CA SER A 64 -4.32 21.09 -6.55
C SER A 64 -5.81 21.37 -6.64
N GLU A 65 -6.30 22.30 -5.83
CA GLU A 65 -7.71 22.70 -5.87
C GLU A 65 -8.09 23.39 -7.19
N PRO A 66 -9.35 23.27 -7.64
CA PRO A 66 -10.47 22.58 -6.98
C PRO A 66 -10.45 21.05 -7.21
N ILE A 67 -10.89 20.28 -6.20
CA ILE A 67 -11.06 18.83 -6.33
C ILE A 67 -12.30 18.55 -7.20
N PRO A 68 -12.18 17.79 -8.31
CA PRO A 68 -13.32 17.47 -9.14
C PRO A 68 -14.38 16.65 -8.39
N ALA A 69 -15.65 17.01 -8.56
CA ALA A 69 -16.76 16.22 -8.02
C ALA A 69 -16.74 14.79 -8.58
N GLY A 70 -16.95 13.81 -7.68
CA GLY A 70 -16.93 12.40 -8.02
C GLY A 70 -15.53 11.81 -8.21
N LEU A 71 -14.46 12.50 -7.80
CA LEU A 71 -13.12 11.92 -7.78
C LEU A 71 -13.12 10.63 -6.95
N GLN A 72 -12.69 9.54 -7.58
CA GLN A 72 -12.46 8.25 -6.95
C GLN A 72 -10.97 7.98 -6.89
N VAL A 73 -10.50 7.57 -5.71
CA VAL A 73 -9.11 7.21 -5.50
C VAL A 73 -9.04 5.81 -4.91
N GLN A 74 -8.19 4.97 -5.49
CA GLN A 74 -7.93 3.62 -5.01
C GLN A 74 -6.44 3.44 -4.77
N LEU A 75 -6.10 2.69 -3.73
CA LEU A 75 -4.75 2.20 -3.48
C LEU A 75 -4.70 0.73 -3.86
N CYS A 76 -3.80 0.38 -4.78
CA CYS A 76 -3.72 -0.96 -5.36
C CYS A 76 -2.35 -1.59 -5.15
N ALA A 77 -2.36 -2.89 -4.86
CA ALA A 77 -1.20 -3.79 -4.83
C ALA A 77 -1.49 -4.99 -5.75
N GLY A 78 -0.84 -5.04 -6.91
CA GLY A 78 -1.20 -5.98 -7.97
C GLY A 78 -2.68 -5.84 -8.37
N SER A 79 -3.45 -6.92 -8.21
CA SER A 79 -4.90 -6.96 -8.50
C SER A 79 -5.79 -6.57 -7.32
N ARG A 80 -5.23 -6.34 -6.12
CA ARG A 80 -6.00 -6.01 -4.92
C ARG A 80 -6.03 -4.50 -4.71
N CYS A 81 -7.22 -3.92 -4.69
CA CYS A 81 -7.42 -2.48 -4.54
C CYS A 81 -8.38 -2.17 -3.39
N THR A 82 -8.15 -1.04 -2.72
CA THR A 82 -9.05 -0.48 -1.71
C THR A 82 -9.36 0.97 -2.03
N ALA A 83 -10.63 1.37 -1.89
CA ALA A 83 -11.00 2.79 -1.98
C ALA A 83 -10.39 3.58 -0.80
N ILE A 84 -10.00 4.82 -1.07
CA ILE A 84 -9.43 5.75 -0.09
C ILE A 84 -9.95 7.18 -0.35
N GLU A 85 -10.16 7.96 0.71
CA GLU A 85 -10.86 9.26 0.64
C GLU A 85 -10.33 10.25 1.69
N GLY A 86 -10.39 11.55 1.40
CA GLY A 86 -10.04 12.59 2.37
C GLY A 86 -8.58 13.02 2.38
N GLY A 87 -7.79 12.70 1.33
CA GLY A 87 -6.43 13.21 1.15
C GLY A 87 -5.35 12.53 2.00
N SER A 88 -5.72 11.96 3.14
CA SER A 88 -4.86 11.06 3.93
C SER A 88 -5.68 10.13 4.81
N GLY A 89 -5.09 9.01 5.22
CA GLY A 89 -5.75 8.07 6.11
C GLY A 89 -4.96 6.80 6.31
N ALA A 90 -5.64 5.75 6.77
CA ALA A 90 -5.10 4.42 6.91
C ALA A 90 -6.08 3.36 6.39
N THR A 91 -5.57 2.23 5.93
CA THR A 91 -6.40 1.12 5.43
C THR A 91 -5.77 -0.23 5.76
N ARG A 92 -6.64 -1.20 6.09
CA ARG A 92 -6.31 -2.64 6.17
C ARG A 92 -6.79 -3.40 4.92
N GLY A 93 -7.31 -2.71 3.90
CA GLY A 93 -7.84 -3.34 2.69
C GLY A 93 -6.78 -4.13 1.89
N LEU A 94 -5.51 -3.78 2.07
CA LEU A 94 -4.35 -4.47 1.50
C LEU A 94 -3.67 -5.45 2.46
N ALA A 95 -4.30 -5.77 3.61
CA ALA A 95 -3.74 -6.75 4.54
C ALA A 95 -3.54 -8.11 3.86
N ASN A 96 -2.51 -8.84 4.30
CA ASN A 96 -2.07 -10.14 3.80
C ASN A 96 -1.47 -10.14 2.37
N VAL A 97 -1.39 -8.98 1.69
CA VAL A 97 -0.58 -8.82 0.48
C VAL A 97 0.90 -8.88 0.85
N SER A 98 1.77 -9.39 -0.04
CA SER A 98 3.21 -9.34 0.18
C SER A 98 3.68 -7.92 0.46
N ALA A 99 4.47 -7.74 1.53
CA ALA A 99 5.05 -6.44 1.87
C ALA A 99 6.01 -5.91 0.79
N SER A 100 6.57 -6.79 -0.05
CA SER A 100 7.44 -6.46 -1.19
C SER A 100 6.69 -5.94 -2.42
N GLU A 101 5.35 -6.01 -2.44
CA GLU A 101 4.53 -5.60 -3.58
C GLU A 101 4.54 -4.08 -3.77
N ALA A 102 4.49 -3.62 -5.02
CA ALA A 102 4.36 -2.19 -5.29
C ALA A 102 2.95 -1.70 -4.99
N LEU A 103 2.86 -0.55 -4.33
CA LEU A 103 1.62 0.19 -4.21
C LEU A 103 1.51 1.26 -5.30
N ARG A 104 0.31 1.40 -5.87
CA ARG A 104 -0.04 2.44 -6.84
C ARG A 104 -1.32 3.13 -6.42
N PHE A 105 -1.36 4.44 -6.59
CA PHE A 105 -2.59 5.20 -6.50
C PHE A 105 -3.24 5.25 -7.87
N ILE A 106 -4.52 4.90 -7.94
CA ILE A 106 -5.35 4.96 -9.14
C ILE A 106 -6.37 6.07 -8.93
N TYR A 107 -6.38 7.05 -9.82
CA TYR A 107 -7.31 8.18 -9.81
C TYR A 107 -8.27 8.03 -10.98
N THR A 108 -9.55 8.20 -10.73
CA THR A 108 -10.58 8.21 -11.78
C THR A 108 -11.62 9.27 -11.46
N VAL A 109 -12.10 9.98 -12.49
CA VAL A 109 -13.30 10.81 -12.38
C VAL A 109 -14.33 10.23 -13.34
N PRO A 110 -15.43 9.63 -12.86
CA PRO A 110 -16.46 9.06 -13.73
C PRO A 110 -17.07 10.09 -14.71
N GLY A 111 -17.66 9.56 -15.77
CA GLY A 111 -18.28 10.34 -16.85
C GLY A 111 -17.50 10.23 -18.17
N GLN A 112 -17.78 11.15 -19.08
CA GLN A 112 -17.14 11.20 -20.42
C GLN A 112 -16.73 12.64 -20.76
N GLY A 113 -15.86 12.79 -21.74
CA GLY A 113 -15.38 14.09 -22.23
C GLY A 113 -14.28 14.71 -21.36
N GLY A 114 -13.98 15.98 -21.64
CA GLY A 114 -12.91 16.73 -20.96
C GLY A 114 -13.18 16.95 -19.47
N LEU A 115 -12.12 16.94 -18.68
CA LEU A 115 -12.13 17.32 -17.26
C LEU A 115 -11.54 18.74 -17.13
N PHE A 116 -12.40 19.70 -16.79
CA PHE A 116 -12.02 21.11 -16.62
C PHE A 116 -12.45 21.65 -15.24
N PRO A 117 -11.54 22.22 -14.44
CA PRO A 117 -10.09 22.17 -14.63
C PRO A 117 -9.56 20.72 -14.57
N PRO A 118 -8.40 20.42 -15.18
CA PRO A 118 -7.82 19.10 -15.10
C PRO A 118 -7.43 18.77 -13.66
N LEU A 119 -7.61 17.52 -13.25
CA LEU A 119 -7.09 17.04 -11.98
C LEU A 119 -5.56 17.06 -12.04
N ARG A 120 -4.94 17.64 -11.00
CA ARG A 120 -3.49 17.60 -10.79
C ARG A 120 -3.21 17.07 -9.39
N VAL A 121 -2.58 15.90 -9.33
CA VAL A 121 -2.08 15.33 -8.09
C VAL A 121 -0.60 15.69 -7.98
N GLY A 122 -0.21 16.35 -6.90
CA GLY A 122 1.17 16.78 -6.67
C GLY A 122 2.04 15.62 -6.20
N ARG A 123 1.67 15.00 -5.09
CA ARG A 123 2.47 13.97 -4.42
C ARG A 123 1.60 12.84 -3.87
N ASN A 124 2.17 11.64 -3.88
CA ASN A 124 1.60 10.42 -3.33
C ASN A 124 2.59 9.79 -2.35
N GLU A 125 2.10 9.31 -1.22
CA GLU A 125 2.91 8.78 -0.13
C GLU A 125 2.22 7.60 0.53
N VAL A 126 3.04 6.61 0.92
CA VAL A 126 2.60 5.50 1.76
C VAL A 126 3.62 5.25 2.86
N MET A 127 3.13 4.78 4.00
CA MET A 127 3.88 4.06 5.02
C MET A 127 3.16 2.73 5.28
N VAL A 128 3.87 1.63 5.08
CA VAL A 128 3.33 0.28 5.10
C VAL A 128 3.94 -0.46 6.26
N ASN A 129 3.09 -0.85 7.21
CA ASN A 129 3.45 -1.77 8.27
C ASN A 129 3.29 -3.20 7.76
N TYR A 130 4.20 -4.08 8.16
CA TYR A 130 4.18 -5.49 7.80
C TYR A 130 4.66 -6.37 8.96
N GLN A 131 4.41 -7.67 8.85
CA GLN A 131 4.90 -8.71 9.77
C GLN A 131 5.15 -10.02 9.04
#